data_AF-A0A962TUN5-F1
#
_entry.id   AF-A0A962TUN5-F1
#
_cell.length_a   1.000
_cell.length_b   1.000
_cell.length_c   1.000
_cell.angle_alpha   90.00
_cell.angle_beta   90.00
_cell.angle_gamma   90.00
#
_symmetry.space_group_name_H-M   'P 1'
#
loop_
_entity.id
_entity.type
_entity.pdbx_description
1 polymer ?
#
loop_
_entity_poly.entity_id
_entity_poly.type
_entity_poly.pdbx_seq_one_letter_code
_entity_poly.pdbx_strand_id
1 'polypeptide(L)'
;MNIDLLFTPKNEAGLICSSNLVTKAVAALFDLETGILSLELSDMDSLELNIPVEEEFRERLDHCPQVHVGAVKEGKIAQAYQVPLMLLDDPYRAQAFSRVKPPKKPLAAFQYFLKSCTFGQPVHRDDAGDESTMGCILGDVVPAAVEFAPHLARRLSMEVAPTAAPTFAPGLGMGGSSGGGGTYRRTHTARHITPYEESDDQE
;
A
#
# COMPACT_ATOMS: atom_id res chain seq x y z
N MET A 1 -22.91 -5.95 -4.05
CA MET A 1 -21.67 -5.55 -3.39
C MET A 1 -22.01 -4.41 -2.46
N ASN A 2 -21.56 -4.49 -1.21
CA ASN A 2 -21.65 -3.38 -0.27
C ASN A 2 -20.24 -2.86 -0.01
N ILE A 3 -20.11 -1.56 0.25
CA ILE A 3 -18.83 -0.92 0.57
C ILE A 3 -19.01 -0.01 1.78
N ASP A 4 -18.10 -0.17 2.74
CA ASP A 4 -18.00 0.68 3.93
C ASP A 4 -16.67 1.44 3.89
N LEU A 5 -16.73 2.69 4.30
CA LEU A 5 -15.56 3.52 4.55
C LEU A 5 -15.20 3.43 6.03
N LEU A 6 -14.03 2.87 6.33
CA LEU A 6 -13.50 2.73 7.67
C LEU A 6 -12.34 3.68 7.89
N PHE A 7 -12.13 4.04 9.16
CA PHE A 7 -11.05 4.92 9.57
C PHE A 7 -10.33 4.43 10.82
N THR A 8 -9.06 4.77 10.90
CA THR A 8 -8.26 4.61 12.13
C THR A 8 -8.20 5.92 12.93
N PRO A 9 -7.83 5.89 14.21
CA PRO A 9 -7.58 7.08 15.01
C PRO A 9 -6.48 8.01 14.46
N LYS A 10 -5.63 7.50 13.55
CA LYS A 10 -4.53 8.26 12.93
C LYS A 10 -4.91 8.87 11.58
N ASN A 11 -6.20 8.94 11.27
CA ASN A 11 -6.70 9.43 9.98
C ASN A 11 -6.15 8.65 8.79
N GLU A 12 -6.04 7.33 8.92
CA GLU A 12 -5.95 6.45 7.75
C GLU A 12 -7.37 6.03 7.37
N ALA A 13 -7.65 5.97 6.07
CA ALA A 13 -8.96 5.61 5.54
C ALA A 13 -8.88 4.35 4.66
N GLY A 14 -9.98 3.62 4.57
CA GLY A 14 -10.06 2.45 3.72
C GLY A 14 -11.46 2.00 3.39
N LEU A 15 -11.63 1.51 2.17
CA LEU A 15 -12.86 0.95 1.64
C LEU A 15 -12.82 -0.57 1.79
N ILE A 16 -13.81 -1.10 2.52
CA ILE A 16 -13.99 -2.53 2.74
C ILE A 16 -15.22 -2.98 1.95
N CYS A 17 -15.00 -3.89 1.01
CA CYS A 17 -16.03 -4.46 0.17
C CYS A 17 -16.50 -5.80 0.72
N SER A 18 -17.79 -6.11 0.58
CA SER A 18 -18.37 -7.41 0.93
C SER A 18 -18.00 -8.54 -0.06
N SER A 19 -17.43 -8.17 -1.21
CA SER A 19 -16.96 -9.07 -2.25
C SER A 19 -15.76 -8.45 -2.96
N ASN A 20 -14.98 -9.27 -3.66
CA ASN A 20 -13.87 -8.74 -4.47
C ASN A 20 -14.39 -7.78 -5.54
N LEU A 21 -13.63 -6.73 -5.79
CA LEU A 21 -13.83 -5.90 -6.98
C LEU A 21 -13.42 -6.74 -8.21
N VAL A 22 -14.33 -6.86 -9.18
CA VAL A 22 -14.09 -7.60 -10.43
C VAL A 22 -13.00 -6.92 -11.23
N THR A 23 -13.15 -5.61 -11.45
CA THR A 23 -12.10 -4.75 -12.00
C THR A 23 -11.37 -4.04 -10.85
N LYS A 24 -10.03 -4.03 -10.91
CA LYS A 24 -9.20 -3.39 -9.88
C LYS A 24 -9.41 -1.87 -9.91
N ALA A 25 -9.75 -1.29 -8.76
CA ALA A 25 -9.70 0.16 -8.58
C ALA A 25 -8.26 0.70 -8.68
N VAL A 26 -8.08 1.81 -9.37
CA VAL A 26 -6.79 2.50 -9.57
C VAL A 26 -6.71 3.82 -8.83
N ALA A 27 -7.84 4.45 -8.53
CA ALA A 27 -7.95 5.65 -7.71
C ALA A 27 -9.30 5.71 -6.98
N ALA A 28 -9.35 6.44 -5.87
CA ALA A 28 -10.58 6.93 -5.27
C ALA A 28 -10.69 8.43 -5.54
N LEU A 29 -11.85 8.87 -6.02
CA LEU A 29 -12.14 10.26 -6.35
C LEU A 29 -13.17 10.76 -5.35
N PHE A 30 -12.86 11.85 -4.65
CA PHE A 30 -13.75 12.41 -3.64
C PHE A 30 -14.13 13.85 -4.00
N ASP A 31 -15.42 14.09 -4.05
CA ASP A 31 -16.00 15.43 -4.20
C ASP A 31 -16.35 15.97 -2.81
N LEU A 32 -15.62 16.98 -2.36
CA LEU A 32 -15.84 17.61 -1.06
C LEU A 32 -17.18 18.37 -0.97
N GLU A 33 -17.69 18.87 -2.10
CA GLU A 33 -18.94 19.63 -2.16
C GLU A 33 -20.14 18.69 -1.94
N THR A 34 -20.23 17.65 -2.76
CA THR A 34 -21.35 16.70 -2.70
C THR A 34 -21.15 15.62 -1.62
N GLY A 35 -19.91 15.38 -1.21
CA GLY A 35 -19.54 14.26 -0.34
C GLY A 35 -19.57 12.91 -1.07
N ILE A 36 -19.68 12.89 -2.39
CA ILE A 36 -19.70 11.67 -3.18
C ILE A 36 -18.27 11.14 -3.35
N LEU A 37 -18.11 9.86 -3.05
CA LEU A 37 -16.88 9.11 -3.31
C LEU A 37 -17.11 8.20 -4.51
N SER A 38 -16.12 8.08 -5.38
CA SER A 38 -16.15 7.21 -6.56
C SER A 38 -14.85 6.42 -6.67
N LEU A 39 -14.91 5.24 -7.27
CA LEU A 39 -13.74 4.45 -7.62
C LEU A 39 -13.51 4.51 -9.12
N GLU A 40 -12.31 4.91 -9.54
CA GLU A 40 -11.86 4.75 -10.91
C GLU A 40 -11.30 3.34 -11.07
N LEU A 41 -11.76 2.61 -12.10
CA LEU A 41 -11.40 1.22 -12.34
C LEU A 41 -10.36 1.12 -13.47
N SER A 42 -9.58 0.04 -13.48
CA SER A 42 -8.48 -0.14 -14.44
C SER A 42 -8.92 -0.29 -15.89
N ASP A 43 -10.20 -0.53 -16.15
CA ASP A 43 -10.82 -0.61 -17.48
C ASP A 43 -11.39 0.75 -17.96
N MET A 44 -11.08 1.84 -17.25
CA MET A 44 -11.59 3.20 -17.50
C MET A 44 -13.06 3.40 -17.16
N ASP A 45 -13.72 2.42 -16.55
CA ASP A 45 -15.03 2.61 -15.95
C ASP A 45 -14.90 3.25 -14.55
N SER A 46 -16.03 3.73 -14.03
CA SER A 46 -16.14 4.24 -12.67
C SER A 46 -17.26 3.54 -11.91
N LEU A 47 -17.06 3.41 -10.60
CA LEU A 47 -18.10 3.01 -9.65
C LEU A 47 -18.37 4.18 -8.71
N GLU A 48 -19.49 4.85 -8.91
CA GLU A 48 -19.99 5.87 -7.98
C GLU A 48 -20.58 5.19 -6.74
N LEU A 49 -20.16 5.62 -5.55
CA LEU A 49 -20.65 5.09 -4.29
C LEU A 49 -21.91 5.85 -3.88
N ASN A 50 -23.03 5.14 -3.75
CA ASN A 50 -24.36 5.73 -3.70
C ASN A 50 -24.79 6.34 -2.35
N ILE A 51 -23.92 6.37 -1.36
CA ILE A 51 -24.16 6.98 -0.05
C ILE A 51 -23.08 8.06 0.18
N PRO A 52 -23.48 9.35 0.33
CA PRO A 52 -22.54 10.44 0.59
C PRO A 52 -21.79 10.26 1.91
N VAL A 53 -20.55 10.71 1.94
CA VAL A 53 -19.73 10.76 3.14
C VAL A 53 -20.25 11.85 4.08
N GLU A 54 -20.52 11.50 5.34
CA GLU A 54 -20.92 12.47 6.38
C GLU A 54 -19.83 13.51 6.63
N GLU A 55 -20.24 14.73 6.98
CA GLU A 55 -19.37 15.92 7.11
C GLU A 55 -18.17 15.68 8.04
N GLU A 56 -18.38 15.01 9.17
CA GLU A 56 -17.34 14.68 10.14
C GLU A 56 -16.23 13.75 9.61
N PHE A 57 -16.52 13.00 8.55
CA PHE A 57 -15.54 12.13 7.89
C PHE A 57 -14.87 12.79 6.69
N ARG A 58 -15.45 13.87 6.14
CA ARG A 58 -14.88 14.60 5.00
C ARG A 58 -13.54 15.24 5.37
N GLU A 59 -13.48 15.90 6.53
CA GLU A 59 -12.24 16.48 7.06
C GLU A 59 -11.13 15.43 7.24
N ARG A 60 -11.49 14.19 7.58
CA ARG A 60 -10.52 13.10 7.72
C ARG A 60 -9.98 12.65 6.37
N LEU A 61 -10.87 12.51 5.37
CA LEU A 61 -10.47 12.18 4.00
C LEU A 61 -9.56 13.25 3.39
N ASP A 62 -9.76 14.52 3.76
CA ASP A 62 -8.94 15.63 3.30
C ASP A 62 -7.43 15.47 3.61
N HIS A 63 -7.11 14.70 4.65
CA HIS A 63 -5.76 14.38 5.09
C HIS A 63 -5.27 12.99 4.65
N CYS A 64 -6.05 12.26 3.87
CA CYS A 64 -5.72 10.91 3.40
C CYS A 64 -5.18 10.97 1.96
N PRO A 65 -3.87 10.90 1.72
CA PRO A 65 -3.35 10.86 0.34
C PRO A 65 -3.65 9.54 -0.38
N GLN A 66 -3.93 8.48 0.38
CA GLN A 66 -4.19 7.14 -0.11
C GLN A 66 -5.28 6.51 0.75
N VAL A 67 -6.07 5.63 0.12
CA VAL A 67 -7.04 4.80 0.81
C VAL A 67 -6.67 3.33 0.65
N HIS A 68 -6.85 2.58 1.72
CA HIS A 68 -6.85 1.12 1.65
C HIS A 68 -8.07 0.64 0.86
N VAL A 69 -7.90 -0.39 0.04
CA VAL A 69 -9.02 -1.07 -0.61
C VAL A 69 -8.86 -2.54 -0.32
N GLY A 70 -9.90 -3.14 0.26
CA GLY A 70 -9.91 -4.57 0.50
C GLY A 70 -11.30 -5.17 0.43
N ALA A 71 -11.34 -6.49 0.30
CA ALA A 71 -12.57 -7.24 0.29
C ALA A 71 -12.53 -8.31 1.38
N VAL A 72 -13.62 -8.41 2.14
CA VAL A 72 -13.84 -9.47 3.12
C VAL A 72 -14.92 -10.40 2.60
N LYS A 73 -14.55 -11.66 2.38
CA LYS A 73 -15.46 -12.72 1.94
C LYS A 73 -15.38 -13.88 2.92
N GLU A 74 -16.53 -14.32 3.42
CA GLU A 74 -16.62 -15.45 4.36
C GLU A 74 -15.69 -15.26 5.58
N GLY A 75 -15.66 -14.04 6.13
CA GLY A 75 -14.82 -13.68 7.28
C GLY A 75 -13.32 -13.60 6.98
N LYS A 76 -12.90 -13.66 5.72
CA LYS A 76 -11.49 -13.60 5.32
C LYS A 76 -11.20 -12.45 4.37
N ILE A 77 -10.05 -11.81 4.54
CA ILE A 77 -9.54 -10.82 3.59
C ILE A 77 -9.16 -11.57 2.30
N ALA A 78 -9.91 -11.32 1.24
CA ALA A 78 -9.74 -11.95 -0.08
C ALA A 78 -9.04 -11.04 -1.09
N GLN A 79 -9.01 -9.73 -0.82
CA GLN A 79 -8.33 -8.73 -1.63
C GLN A 79 -7.83 -7.61 -0.70
N ALA A 80 -6.64 -7.08 -0.96
CA ALA A 80 -6.07 -5.96 -0.20
C ALA A 80 -4.98 -5.25 -1.00
N TYR A 81 -5.13 -3.94 -1.15
CA TYR A 81 -4.16 -3.02 -1.76
C TYR A 81 -4.47 -1.57 -1.34
N GLN A 82 -3.79 -0.60 -1.94
CA GLN A 82 -4.07 0.82 -1.76
C GLN A 82 -4.14 1.53 -3.10
N VAL A 83 -4.91 2.60 -3.13
CA VAL A 83 -5.04 3.53 -4.26
C VAL A 83 -4.88 4.96 -3.77
N PRO A 84 -4.41 5.89 -4.62
CA PRO A 84 -4.46 7.32 -4.31
C PRO A 84 -5.91 7.77 -4.09
N LEU A 85 -6.08 8.71 -3.15
CA LEU A 85 -7.30 9.51 -3.05
C LEU A 85 -7.05 10.84 -3.77
N MET A 86 -7.93 11.21 -4.68
CA MET A 86 -7.88 12.50 -5.38
C MET A 86 -9.10 13.32 -5.00
N LEU A 87 -8.85 14.56 -4.59
CA LEU A 87 -9.89 15.54 -4.30
C LEU A 87 -10.24 16.25 -5.61
N LEU A 88 -11.50 16.23 -6.02
CA LEU A 88 -11.93 16.76 -7.32
C LEU A 88 -11.94 18.30 -7.36
N ASP A 89 -12.07 18.94 -6.21
CA ASP A 89 -12.11 20.37 -6.01
C ASP A 89 -10.72 21.03 -5.94
N ASP A 90 -9.65 20.26 -5.73
CA ASP A 90 -8.27 20.77 -5.68
C ASP A 90 -7.31 20.02 -6.64
N PRO A 91 -7.11 20.52 -7.88
CA PRO A 91 -6.22 19.90 -8.85
C PRO A 91 -4.73 19.94 -8.44
N TYR A 92 -4.32 20.85 -7.55
CA TYR A 92 -2.94 20.95 -7.09
C TYR A 92 -2.63 19.90 -6.01
N ARG A 93 -3.60 19.57 -5.15
CA ARG A 93 -3.48 18.46 -4.18
C ARG A 93 -3.39 17.11 -4.85
N ALA A 94 -4.18 16.88 -5.91
CA ALA A 94 -4.06 15.66 -6.72
C ALA A 94 -2.62 15.49 -7.26
N GLN A 95 -1.99 16.58 -7.69
CA GLN A 95 -0.61 16.57 -8.17
C GLN A 95 0.40 16.30 -7.04
N ALA A 96 0.17 16.80 -5.82
CA ALA A 96 0.97 16.46 -4.65
C ALA A 96 0.84 14.97 -4.27
N PHE A 97 -0.39 14.42 -4.31
CA PHE A 97 -0.68 13.03 -3.94
C PHE A 97 -0.21 12.00 -4.97
N SER A 98 -0.09 12.37 -6.25
CA SER A 98 0.54 11.53 -7.28
C SER A 98 1.99 11.14 -6.96
N ARG A 99 2.66 11.86 -6.04
CA ARG A 99 4.03 11.57 -5.59
C ARG A 99 4.10 10.57 -4.43
N VAL A 100 2.96 10.25 -3.82
CA VAL A 100 2.91 9.36 -2.65
C VAL A 100 3.12 7.93 -3.12
N LYS A 101 4.27 7.37 -2.77
CA LYS A 101 4.64 6.01 -3.15
C LYS A 101 3.78 5.02 -2.35
N PRO A 102 3.24 3.97 -2.98
CA PRO A 102 2.60 2.89 -2.25
C PRO A 102 3.61 2.26 -1.26
N PRO A 103 3.16 1.76 -0.10
CA PRO A 103 4.03 1.13 0.86
C PRO A 103 4.66 -0.12 0.26
N LYS A 104 5.88 -0.40 0.67
CA LYS A 104 6.63 -1.59 0.25
C LYS A 104 5.98 -2.90 0.68
N LYS A 105 5.12 -2.86 1.71
CA LYS A 105 4.45 -4.01 2.34
C LYS A 105 2.93 -3.78 2.42
N PRO A 106 2.21 -3.79 1.29
CA PRO A 106 0.82 -3.38 1.24
C PRO A 106 -0.12 -4.29 2.04
N LEU A 107 0.16 -5.60 2.12
CA LEU A 107 -0.69 -6.50 2.91
C LEU A 107 -0.47 -6.30 4.41
N ALA A 108 0.78 -6.08 4.83
CA ALA A 108 1.07 -5.77 6.22
C ALA A 108 0.45 -4.43 6.65
N ALA A 109 0.52 -3.41 5.77
CA ALA A 109 -0.13 -2.13 5.99
C ALA A 109 -1.65 -2.27 6.11
N PHE A 110 -2.28 -3.02 5.19
CA PHE A 110 -3.71 -3.29 5.24
C PHE A 110 -4.12 -4.05 6.51
N GLN A 111 -3.33 -5.02 6.96
CA GLN A 111 -3.59 -5.75 8.20
C GLN A 111 -3.56 -4.83 9.42
N TYR A 112 -2.57 -3.94 9.47
CA TYR A 112 -2.45 -2.95 10.53
C TYR A 112 -3.63 -1.98 10.53
N PHE A 113 -3.99 -1.48 9.35
CA PHE A 113 -5.15 -0.62 9.13
C PHE A 113 -6.41 -1.27 9.68
N LEU A 114 -6.77 -2.47 9.21
CA LEU A 114 -8.00 -3.15 9.60
C LEU A 114 -8.06 -3.42 11.11
N LYS A 115 -6.94 -3.82 11.72
CA LYS A 115 -6.83 -4.02 13.17
C LYS A 115 -6.95 -2.73 13.99
N SER A 116 -6.70 -1.58 13.37
CA SER A 116 -6.71 -0.27 14.01
C SER A 116 -7.97 0.54 13.71
N CYS A 117 -8.89 0.02 12.89
CA CYS A 117 -10.14 0.69 12.58
C CYS A 117 -11.02 0.80 13.83
N THR A 118 -11.59 1.97 14.06
CA THR A 118 -12.40 2.27 15.26
C THR A 118 -13.81 2.74 14.94
N PHE A 119 -14.05 3.19 13.72
CA PHE A 119 -15.36 3.65 13.24
C PHE A 119 -15.40 3.56 11.71
N GLY A 120 -16.60 3.67 11.16
CA GLY A 120 -16.83 3.71 9.73
C GLY A 120 -18.30 3.92 9.40
N GLN A 121 -18.56 4.15 8.12
CA GLN A 121 -19.91 4.39 7.59
C GLN A 121 -20.13 3.60 6.30
N PRO A 122 -21.38 3.26 5.98
CA PRO A 122 -21.74 2.77 4.66
C PRO A 122 -21.49 3.87 3.62
N VAL A 123 -20.88 3.51 2.49
CA VAL A 123 -20.72 4.41 1.33
C VAL A 123 -21.35 3.84 0.06
N HIS A 124 -21.57 2.53 0.01
CA HIS A 124 -22.31 1.90 -1.10
C HIS A 124 -23.16 0.72 -0.62
N ARG A 125 -24.40 0.64 -1.10
CA ARG A 125 -25.31 -0.50 -0.95
C ARG A 125 -25.96 -0.83 -2.28
N ASP A 126 -25.83 -2.08 -2.74
CA ASP A 126 -26.45 -2.51 -4.01
C ASP A 126 -27.99 -2.46 -3.94
N ASP A 127 -28.56 -2.82 -2.79
CA ASP A 127 -30.00 -2.74 -2.54
C ASP A 127 -30.25 -1.88 -1.29
N ALA A 128 -30.51 -0.60 -1.52
CA ALA A 128 -30.82 0.35 -0.44
C ALA A 128 -32.19 0.11 0.21
N GLY A 129 -33.01 -0.82 -0.32
CA GLY A 129 -34.28 -1.22 0.29
C GLY A 129 -34.16 -2.38 1.28
N ASP A 130 -33.02 -3.07 1.31
CA ASP A 130 -32.80 -4.23 2.17
C ASP A 130 -32.17 -3.83 3.51
N GLU A 131 -33.03 -3.68 4.53
CA GLU A 131 -32.64 -3.36 5.91
C GLU A 131 -31.62 -4.33 6.50
N SER A 132 -31.57 -5.59 6.03
CA SER A 132 -30.61 -6.59 6.52
C SER A 132 -29.17 -6.29 6.11
N THR A 133 -28.98 -5.47 5.07
CA THR A 133 -27.67 -5.10 4.53
C THR A 133 -27.20 -3.71 4.95
N MET A 134 -28.02 -2.99 5.72
CA MET A 134 -27.72 -1.64 6.20
C MET A 134 -26.64 -1.59 7.29
N GLY A 135 -26.37 -2.71 7.96
CA GLY A 135 -25.29 -2.83 8.93
C GLY A 135 -23.89 -2.72 8.31
N CYS A 136 -22.87 -2.64 9.17
CA CYS A 136 -21.47 -2.73 8.75
C CYS A 136 -21.18 -4.09 8.08
N ILE A 137 -20.36 -4.11 7.02
CA ILE A 137 -19.97 -5.30 6.25
C ILE A 137 -19.23 -6.31 7.10
N LEU A 138 -18.51 -5.84 8.13
CA LEU A 138 -17.85 -6.71 9.08
C LEU A 138 -18.86 -7.35 10.06
N GLY A 139 -20.11 -6.88 10.10
CA GLY A 139 -21.16 -7.37 11.01
C GLY A 139 -20.70 -7.27 12.46
N ASP A 140 -20.87 -8.37 13.21
CA ASP A 140 -20.37 -8.52 14.58
C ASP A 140 -18.88 -8.91 14.66
N VAL A 141 -18.22 -9.11 13.51
CA VAL A 141 -16.82 -9.52 13.49
C VAL A 141 -15.96 -8.32 13.85
N VAL A 142 -15.26 -8.44 14.98
CA VAL A 142 -14.24 -7.46 15.36
C VAL A 142 -13.19 -7.40 14.23
N PRO A 143 -12.89 -6.22 13.66
CA PRO A 143 -11.92 -6.09 12.56
C PRO A 143 -10.58 -6.79 12.83
N ALA A 144 -10.18 -6.85 14.10
CA ALA A 144 -8.96 -7.52 14.54
C ALA A 144 -8.95 -9.06 14.40
N ALA A 145 -10.13 -9.68 14.30
CA ALA A 145 -10.30 -11.12 14.14
C ALA A 145 -10.30 -11.59 12.67
N VAL A 146 -10.33 -10.66 11.71
CA VAL A 146 -10.34 -11.00 10.28
C VAL A 146 -8.95 -11.46 9.84
N GLU A 147 -8.87 -12.65 9.26
CA GLU A 147 -7.63 -13.23 8.75
C GLU A 147 -7.54 -13.16 7.23
N PHE A 148 -6.33 -13.20 6.69
CA PHE A 148 -6.15 -13.30 5.23
C PHE A 148 -6.54 -14.68 4.71
N ALA A 149 -7.12 -14.70 3.51
CA ALA A 149 -7.25 -15.93 2.74
C ALA A 149 -5.86 -16.57 2.52
N PRO A 150 -5.76 -17.92 2.42
CA PRO A 150 -4.47 -18.62 2.46
C PRO A 150 -3.41 -18.14 1.46
N HIS A 151 -3.83 -17.72 0.26
CA HIS A 151 -2.94 -17.20 -0.77
C HIS A 151 -2.37 -15.81 -0.40
N LEU A 152 -3.19 -14.94 0.19
CA LEU A 152 -2.72 -13.65 0.71
C LEU A 152 -1.90 -13.82 1.98
N ALA A 153 -2.23 -14.78 2.86
CA ALA A 153 -1.44 -15.09 4.04
C ALA A 153 0.00 -15.53 3.68
N ARG A 154 0.14 -16.38 2.65
CA ARG A 154 1.45 -16.75 2.10
C ARG A 154 2.21 -15.52 1.59
N ARG A 155 1.55 -14.63 0.84
CA ARG A 155 2.18 -13.39 0.38
C ARG A 155 2.58 -12.46 1.52
N LEU A 156 1.73 -12.31 2.53
CA LEU A 156 2.02 -11.54 3.73
C LEU A 156 3.27 -12.07 4.43
N SER A 157 3.41 -13.39 4.59
CA SER A 157 4.60 -14.00 5.21
C SER A 157 5.90 -13.63 4.49
N MET A 158 5.87 -13.46 3.16
CA MET A 158 7.01 -12.99 2.39
C MET A 158 7.25 -11.48 2.55
N GLU A 159 6.20 -10.67 2.74
CA GLU A 159 6.35 -9.24 3.03
C GLU A 159 6.93 -8.99 4.43
N VAL A 160 6.55 -9.79 5.43
CA VAL A 160 7.03 -9.64 6.81
C VAL A 160 8.29 -10.43 7.13
N ALA A 161 8.73 -11.32 6.24
CA ALA A 161 9.95 -12.09 6.43
C ALA A 161 11.14 -11.15 6.71
N PRO A 162 11.98 -11.45 7.72
CA PRO A 162 13.18 -10.68 7.96
C PRO A 162 14.09 -10.78 6.75
N THR A 163 14.51 -9.63 6.20
CA THR A 163 15.56 -9.60 5.18
C THR A 163 16.80 -10.23 5.80
N ALA A 164 17.19 -11.42 5.33
CA ALA A 164 18.43 -12.05 5.77
C ALA A 164 19.56 -11.03 5.57
N ALA A 165 20.21 -10.63 6.67
CA ALA A 165 21.34 -9.73 6.60
C ALA A 165 22.41 -10.37 5.69
N PRO A 166 23.12 -9.59 4.85
CA PRO A 166 24.27 -10.14 4.16
C PRO A 166 25.22 -10.68 5.23
N THR A 167 25.50 -11.98 5.17
CA THR A 167 26.50 -12.62 6.03
C THR A 167 27.85 -12.02 5.64
N PHE A 168 28.22 -10.89 6.23
CA PHE A 168 29.61 -10.48 6.33
C PHE A 168 30.27 -11.54 7.21
N ALA A 169 30.82 -12.57 6.58
CA ALA A 169 31.63 -13.58 7.24
C ALA A 169 32.79 -12.85 7.96
N PRO A 170 32.81 -12.81 9.31
CA PRO A 170 33.95 -12.30 10.03
C PRO A 170 35.04 -13.36 9.91
N GLY A 171 36.23 -12.94 9.50
CA GLY A 171 37.41 -13.78 9.45
C GLY A 171 37.58 -14.56 10.76
N LEU A 172 37.49 -15.88 10.67
CA LEU A 172 37.94 -16.82 11.68
C LEU A 172 39.18 -17.50 11.12
N GLY A 173 40.33 -16.97 11.51
CA GLY A 173 41.58 -17.70 11.41
C GLY A 173 41.51 -18.92 12.33
N MET A 174 41.74 -20.11 11.79
CA MET A 174 42.27 -21.26 12.52
C MET A 174 42.81 -22.31 11.53
N GLY A 175 44.13 -22.35 11.41
CA GLY A 175 44.98 -23.55 11.21
C GLY A 175 44.65 -24.61 10.16
N GLY A 176 45.50 -24.72 9.14
CA GLY A 176 45.62 -25.90 8.29
C GLY A 176 46.78 -25.80 7.29
N SER A 177 47.98 -26.20 7.73
CA SER A 177 49.23 -26.25 6.96
C SER A 177 49.22 -27.35 5.89
N SER A 178 49.69 -27.07 4.66
CA SER A 178 50.88 -27.75 4.08
C SER A 178 51.11 -27.44 2.58
N GLY A 179 52.33 -26.97 2.27
CA GLY A 179 53.10 -27.24 1.03
C GLY A 179 52.67 -26.49 -0.24
N GLY A 180 53.53 -25.81 -1.00
CA GLY A 180 54.98 -25.64 -0.95
C GLY A 180 55.47 -25.12 -2.31
N GLY A 181 56.53 -24.31 -2.29
CA GLY A 181 57.50 -24.19 -3.38
C GLY A 181 57.27 -23.13 -4.46
N GLY A 182 58.28 -22.26 -4.64
CA GLY A 182 58.60 -21.72 -5.97
C GLY A 182 58.70 -20.20 -6.09
N THR A 183 59.84 -19.64 -5.68
CA THR A 183 60.34 -18.31 -6.05
C THR A 183 60.40 -18.12 -7.57
N TYR A 184 60.06 -16.93 -8.11
CA TYR A 184 60.97 -16.11 -8.92
C TYR A 184 60.55 -14.63 -8.92
N ARG A 185 61.56 -13.81 -8.62
CA ARG A 185 61.65 -12.35 -8.71
C ARG A 185 61.83 -11.97 -10.19
N ARG A 186 61.21 -10.89 -10.68
CA ARG A 186 61.89 -9.74 -11.34
C ARG A 186 60.92 -8.73 -11.98
N THR A 187 61.10 -7.49 -11.52
CA THR A 187 60.82 -6.16 -12.08
C THR A 187 60.59 -6.02 -13.59
N HIS A 188 59.65 -5.16 -14.02
CA HIS A 188 59.98 -3.84 -14.62
C HIS A 188 58.74 -2.98 -14.98
N THR A 189 58.77 -1.72 -14.50
CA THR A 189 58.36 -0.45 -15.18
C THR A 189 56.99 -0.33 -15.85
N ALA A 190 56.13 0.57 -15.33
CA ALA A 190 55.88 1.93 -15.86
C ALA A 190 54.73 1.93 -16.91
N ARG A 191 53.80 2.87 -17.03
CA ARG A 191 53.64 4.26 -16.55
C ARG A 191 52.20 4.67 -16.92
N HIS A 192 51.68 5.68 -16.21
CA HIS A 192 50.72 6.71 -16.65
C HIS A 192 49.30 6.31 -17.11
N ILE A 193 48.27 6.88 -16.45
CA ILE A 193 47.46 8.03 -16.92
C ILE A 193 46.53 8.49 -15.77
N THR A 194 46.57 9.78 -15.45
CA THR A 194 45.55 10.61 -14.76
C THR A 194 45.59 11.99 -15.45
N PRO A 195 44.65 12.92 -15.20
CA PRO A 195 43.18 12.86 -15.15
C PRO A 195 42.56 13.75 -16.27
N TYR A 196 41.23 13.73 -16.45
CA TYR A 196 40.52 14.67 -17.34
C TYR A 196 40.39 16.04 -16.65
N GLU A 197 40.77 17.11 -17.35
CA GLU A 197 40.59 18.51 -16.97
C GLU A 197 39.17 19.01 -17.32
N GLU A 198 38.60 19.80 -16.40
CA GLU A 198 37.49 20.72 -16.63
C GLU A 198 37.88 21.79 -17.65
N SER A 199 36.95 22.14 -18.55
CA SER A 199 36.99 23.40 -19.29
C SER A 199 35.64 24.08 -19.17
N ASP A 200 35.68 25.25 -18.55
CA ASP A 200 34.68 26.31 -18.59
C ASP A 200 34.48 26.79 -20.02
N ASP A 201 33.22 26.93 -20.46
CA ASP A 201 32.86 27.78 -21.58
C ASP A 201 32.08 29.00 -21.04
N GLN A 202 32.68 30.18 -21.24
CA GLN A 202 32.09 31.51 -21.06
C GLN A 202 31.53 32.02 -22.40
N GLU A 203 30.46 32.83 -22.26
CA GLU A 203 29.81 33.76 -23.22
C GLU A 203 28.96 33.18 -24.37
#